data_AF-A0A3D1Z9A2-F1
#
_entry.id   AF-A0A3D1Z9A2-F1
#
_cell.length_a   1.000
_cell.length_b   1.000
_cell.length_c   1.000
_cell.angle_alpha   90.00
_cell.angle_beta   90.00
_cell.angle_gamma   90.00
#
_symmetry.space_group_name_H-M   'P 1'
#
loop_
_entity.id
_entity.type
_entity.pdbx_description
1 polymer ?
#
loop_
_entity_poly.entity_id
_entity_poly.type
_entity_poly.pdbx_seq_one_letter_code
_entity_poly.pdbx_strand_id
1 'polypeptide(L)'
;MSDKFNQDQTVFYHPEYITGIGTGNSTEIAKADESLKGQALGLGEYGVEAKVETAIEQLTNQLKMISDEFKKLKIFDGINNIELDVFGFSRGAAAARHFINEVLDGEQGGFVPKFTQACQNNELDLQAGFDWKSNDHCEITFAGLFDTVAAIADLSSLDFTPHNQDNGNVRLWLDPQRVRHAVHLTASPKTEYHYNFSSNKLNSADNFHEIMVYGAHSDVGGGYYSQYAFDQTEYLLPLVERKRIKRMVRDCGWFEFDSVKQQIEQALQQELDKEVAQGWNRDDYFISIEKGSHRKGDRQPVIGELYLQRLVQGDLSRLYLRVMYGLAESMQVPLSEISLINEAIVWSNPEEEGFIVPEFIRRNANSPHMTYGKLCDAILQMAKQGKVAELTNILAQSELEDAFMHNNLIHHSAGDGIANKPNTNSQGKFDRAQYDPEMV
;
A
#
# COMPACT_ATOMS: atom_id res chain seq x y z
N MET A 1 16.02 -7.93 -7.47
CA MET A 1 16.63 -8.05 -8.82
C MET A 1 17.87 -7.18 -8.89
N SER A 2 18.72 -7.38 -9.88
CA SER A 2 19.91 -6.56 -10.15
C SER A 2 20.10 -6.46 -11.66
N ASP A 3 20.82 -5.45 -12.12
CA ASP A 3 21.23 -5.33 -13.52
C ASP A 3 22.08 -6.54 -13.92
N LYS A 4 21.50 -7.45 -14.71
CA LYS A 4 22.20 -8.65 -15.17
C LYS A 4 21.53 -9.28 -16.38
N PHE A 5 22.35 -9.98 -17.17
CA PHE A 5 21.86 -10.92 -18.15
C PHE A 5 21.44 -12.24 -17.51
N ASN A 6 20.50 -12.93 -18.17
CA ASN A 6 20.30 -14.37 -17.97
C ASN A 6 21.53 -15.18 -18.43
N GLN A 7 21.52 -16.49 -18.18
CA GLN A 7 22.68 -17.36 -18.40
C GLN A 7 23.14 -17.43 -19.88
N ASP A 8 22.19 -17.35 -20.80
CA ASP A 8 22.40 -17.40 -22.25
C ASP A 8 22.58 -16.01 -22.88
N GLN A 9 22.55 -14.94 -22.08
CA GLN A 9 22.76 -13.55 -22.52
C GLN A 9 21.73 -13.05 -23.56
N THR A 10 20.50 -13.54 -23.47
CA THR A 10 19.38 -13.19 -24.36
C THR A 10 18.37 -12.25 -23.72
N VAL A 11 18.31 -12.19 -22.38
CA VAL A 11 17.42 -11.31 -21.62
C VAL A 11 18.25 -10.54 -20.60
N PHE A 12 18.03 -9.22 -20.56
CA PHE A 12 18.62 -8.34 -19.56
C PHE A 12 17.54 -7.89 -18.57
N TYR A 13 17.79 -8.05 -17.29
CA TYR A 13 16.89 -7.60 -16.23
C TYR A 13 17.37 -6.27 -15.67
N HIS A 14 16.46 -5.30 -15.58
CA HIS A 14 16.72 -3.99 -15.00
C HIS A 14 15.62 -3.64 -13.98
N PRO A 15 15.93 -3.57 -12.67
CA PRO A 15 15.00 -3.06 -11.68
C PRO A 15 15.09 -1.53 -11.57
N GLU A 16 13.95 -0.87 -11.58
CA GLU A 16 13.86 0.57 -11.35
C GLU A 16 12.91 0.87 -10.19
N TYR A 17 13.31 1.76 -9.28
CA TYR A 17 12.50 2.13 -8.11
C TYR A 17 12.13 3.60 -8.16
N ILE A 18 10.83 3.87 -8.10
CA ILE A 18 10.27 5.21 -8.10
C ILE A 18 9.75 5.52 -6.69
N THR A 19 10.19 6.64 -6.12
CA THR A 19 9.75 7.06 -4.79
C THR A 19 8.24 7.35 -4.73
N GLY A 20 7.65 7.18 -3.54
CA GLY A 20 6.22 7.36 -3.34
C GLY A 20 5.73 8.79 -3.57
N ILE A 21 4.45 8.92 -3.93
CA ILE A 21 3.78 10.22 -4.08
C ILE A 21 3.78 10.99 -2.75
N GLY A 22 4.24 12.24 -2.78
CA GLY A 22 4.44 13.09 -1.60
C GLY A 22 5.85 13.02 -0.99
N THR A 23 6.78 12.26 -1.59
CA THR A 23 8.22 12.27 -1.28
C THR A 23 9.02 12.93 -2.41
N GLY A 24 10.26 13.36 -2.14
CA GLY A 24 11.10 14.00 -3.15
C GLY A 24 11.39 13.06 -4.33
N ASN A 25 11.70 13.64 -5.50
CA ASN A 25 12.06 12.91 -6.72
C ASN A 25 13.52 12.43 -6.73
N SER A 26 14.23 12.49 -5.59
CA SER A 26 15.56 11.91 -5.42
C SER A 26 15.49 10.42 -5.09
N THR A 27 16.54 9.68 -5.44
CA THR A 27 16.77 8.29 -4.98
C THR A 27 17.02 8.21 -3.47
N GLU A 28 17.32 9.33 -2.82
CA GLU A 28 17.28 9.44 -1.36
C GLU A 28 15.84 9.63 -0.88
N ILE A 29 15.44 8.85 0.14
CA ILE A 29 14.17 8.98 0.87
C ILE A 29 14.19 10.28 1.69
N ALA A 30 14.15 11.41 0.99
CA ALA A 30 13.98 12.73 1.57
C ALA A 30 12.52 13.17 1.39
N LYS A 31 11.96 13.83 2.40
CA LYS A 31 10.70 14.56 2.24
C LYS A 31 10.94 15.65 1.20
N ALA A 32 10.03 15.80 0.23
CA ALA A 32 10.10 16.90 -0.74
C ALA A 32 10.15 18.23 0.02
N ASP A 33 10.97 19.18 -0.45
CA ASP A 33 11.28 20.44 0.24
C ASP A 33 10.16 21.50 0.10
N GLU A 34 8.90 21.04 0.11
CA GLU A 34 7.73 21.90 -0.03
C GLU A 34 6.70 21.65 1.07
N SER A 35 5.91 22.69 1.36
CA SER A 35 4.97 22.71 2.49
C SER A 35 4.01 21.50 2.46
N LEU A 36 3.71 20.96 3.66
CA LEU A 36 2.74 19.88 3.96
C LEU A 36 1.40 19.95 3.21
N LYS A 37 1.05 21.09 2.62
CA LYS A 37 -0.18 21.29 1.84
C LYS A 37 -0.09 20.76 0.41
N GLY A 38 1.07 20.71 -0.25
CA GLY A 38 1.21 20.16 -1.60
C GLY A 38 1.23 18.63 -1.63
N GLN A 39 1.91 18.02 -0.65
CA GLN A 39 2.10 16.56 -0.52
C GLN A 39 0.79 15.78 -0.29
N ALA A 40 -0.21 16.41 0.33
CA ALA A 40 -1.47 15.75 0.71
C ALA A 40 -2.54 15.79 -0.38
N LEU A 41 -2.34 16.52 -1.48
CA LEU A 41 -3.39 16.83 -2.46
C LEU A 41 -3.29 16.06 -3.78
N GLY A 42 -2.14 15.47 -4.11
CA GLY A 42 -1.97 14.67 -5.33
C GLY A 42 -2.11 15.46 -6.65
N LEU A 43 -2.14 16.80 -6.59
CA LEU A 43 -2.17 17.73 -7.73
C LEU A 43 -0.83 18.47 -7.85
N GLY A 44 -0.38 18.73 -9.07
CA GLY A 44 0.85 19.47 -9.38
C GLY A 44 2.07 18.58 -9.67
N GLU A 45 3.28 19.14 -9.54
CA GLU A 45 4.58 18.51 -9.89
C GLU A 45 4.90 17.19 -9.14
N TYR A 46 4.04 16.77 -8.21
CA TYR A 46 4.18 15.54 -7.42
C TYR A 46 2.91 14.67 -7.41
N GLY A 47 1.95 14.93 -8.32
CA GLY A 47 0.76 14.11 -8.53
C GLY A 47 1.06 12.77 -9.22
N VAL A 48 0.03 11.96 -9.43
CA VAL A 48 0.16 10.64 -10.10
C VAL A 48 0.79 10.77 -11.49
N GLU A 49 0.26 11.66 -12.33
CA GLU A 49 0.77 11.91 -13.69
C GLU A 49 2.25 12.36 -13.67
N ALA A 50 2.60 13.34 -12.82
CA ALA A 50 3.97 13.82 -12.69
C ALA A 50 4.94 12.73 -12.21
N LYS A 51 4.48 11.82 -11.34
CA LYS A 51 5.29 10.68 -10.92
C LYS A 51 5.48 9.64 -12.01
N VAL A 52 4.48 9.42 -12.86
CA VAL A 52 4.62 8.59 -14.05
C VAL A 52 5.60 9.23 -15.03
N GLU A 53 5.53 10.53 -15.25
CA GLU A 53 6.51 11.24 -16.09
C GLU A 53 7.94 11.11 -15.53
N THR A 54 8.12 11.32 -14.23
CA THR A 54 9.41 11.11 -13.54
C THR A 54 9.90 9.67 -13.71
N ALA A 55 9.01 8.68 -13.60
CA ALA A 55 9.35 7.28 -13.77
C ALA A 55 9.87 6.98 -15.19
N ILE A 56 9.20 7.52 -16.21
CA ILE A 56 9.61 7.38 -17.61
C ILE A 56 11.00 8.02 -17.81
N GLU A 57 11.22 9.22 -17.27
CA GLU A 57 12.52 9.89 -17.37
C GLU A 57 13.63 9.13 -16.66
N GLN A 58 13.38 8.66 -15.44
CA GLN A 58 14.34 7.88 -14.67
C GLN A 58 14.74 6.60 -15.42
N LEU A 59 13.75 5.82 -15.90
CA LEU A 59 13.98 4.60 -16.66
C LEU A 59 14.74 4.87 -17.97
N THR A 60 14.35 5.88 -18.74
CA THR A 60 15.01 6.21 -20.01
C THR A 60 16.44 6.71 -19.82
N ASN A 61 16.75 7.36 -18.69
CA ASN A 61 18.12 7.72 -18.34
C ASN A 61 19.02 6.51 -18.07
N GLN A 62 18.46 5.37 -17.64
CA GLN A 62 19.23 4.13 -17.45
C GLN A 62 19.63 3.46 -18.77
N LEU A 63 18.99 3.79 -19.90
CA LEU A 63 19.31 3.19 -21.19
C LEU A 63 20.77 3.42 -21.63
N LYS A 64 21.42 4.48 -21.14
CA LYS A 64 22.85 4.66 -21.35
C LYS A 64 23.65 3.53 -20.68
N MET A 65 23.39 3.25 -19.41
CA MET A 65 24.08 2.20 -18.67
C MET A 65 23.77 0.83 -19.28
N ILE A 66 22.51 0.59 -19.65
CA ILE A 66 22.08 -0.66 -20.30
C ILE A 66 22.80 -0.83 -21.65
N SER A 67 22.91 0.23 -22.46
CA SER A 67 23.67 0.20 -23.72
C SER A 67 25.15 -0.15 -23.49
N ASP A 68 25.77 0.43 -22.46
CA ASP A 68 27.16 0.13 -22.10
C ASP A 68 27.35 -1.35 -21.70
N GLU A 69 26.37 -1.98 -21.06
CA GLU A 69 26.38 -3.43 -20.79
C GLU A 69 26.19 -4.26 -22.08
N PHE A 70 25.28 -3.84 -22.97
CA PHE A 70 24.97 -4.56 -24.20
C PHE A 70 26.16 -4.55 -25.16
N LYS A 71 26.93 -3.46 -25.21
CA LYS A 71 28.17 -3.34 -25.99
C LYS A 71 29.28 -4.31 -25.56
N LYS A 72 29.16 -4.95 -24.39
CA LYS A 72 30.09 -6.00 -23.94
C LYS A 72 29.76 -7.37 -24.52
N LEU A 73 28.56 -7.55 -25.09
CA LEU A 73 28.17 -8.79 -25.75
C LEU A 73 28.94 -8.98 -27.05
N LYS A 74 29.21 -10.24 -27.40
CA LYS A 74 29.88 -10.58 -28.66
C LYS A 74 29.01 -10.34 -29.88
N ILE A 75 27.69 -10.53 -29.72
CA ILE A 75 26.67 -10.38 -30.74
C ILE A 75 25.47 -9.72 -30.08
N PHE A 76 25.08 -8.56 -30.59
CA PHE A 76 23.86 -7.85 -30.24
C PHE A 76 23.36 -7.19 -31.54
N ASP A 77 22.15 -7.53 -31.96
CA ASP A 77 21.52 -7.08 -33.22
C ASP A 77 20.24 -6.26 -32.98
N GLY A 78 19.90 -6.01 -31.72
CA GLY A 78 18.82 -5.13 -31.31
C GLY A 78 17.95 -5.69 -30.19
N ILE A 79 17.03 -4.88 -29.70
CA ILE A 79 16.00 -5.27 -28.75
C ILE A 79 14.84 -5.88 -29.52
N ASN A 80 14.58 -7.16 -29.26
CA ASN A 80 13.47 -7.90 -29.86
C ASN A 80 12.14 -7.69 -29.10
N ASN A 81 12.18 -7.67 -27.77
CA ASN A 81 11.01 -7.55 -26.91
C ASN A 81 11.34 -6.68 -25.68
N ILE A 82 10.34 -5.94 -25.19
CA ILE A 82 10.36 -5.16 -23.95
C ILE A 82 9.23 -5.68 -23.06
N GLU A 83 9.61 -6.31 -21.95
CA GLU A 83 8.68 -6.80 -20.93
C GLU A 83 8.71 -5.86 -19.72
N LEU A 84 7.53 -5.50 -19.21
CA LEU A 84 7.36 -4.60 -18.07
C LEU A 84 6.55 -5.26 -16.97
N ASP A 85 7.20 -5.49 -15.83
CA ASP A 85 6.56 -5.87 -14.57
C ASP A 85 6.41 -4.63 -13.68
N VAL A 86 5.18 -4.18 -13.48
CA VAL A 86 4.89 -2.91 -12.80
C VAL A 86 4.27 -3.17 -11.44
N PHE A 87 4.91 -2.69 -10.39
CA PHE A 87 4.43 -2.81 -9.01
C PHE A 87 4.06 -1.45 -8.45
N GLY A 88 3.05 -1.41 -7.57
CA GLY A 88 2.70 -0.19 -6.88
C GLY A 88 1.87 -0.41 -5.63
N PHE A 89 2.04 0.49 -4.65
CA PHE A 89 1.25 0.53 -3.43
C PHE A 89 0.51 1.86 -3.31
N SER A 90 -0.76 1.83 -2.88
CA SER A 90 -1.55 3.03 -2.60
C SER A 90 -1.71 3.91 -3.85
N ARG A 91 -1.35 5.19 -3.76
CA ARG A 91 -1.23 6.09 -4.92
C ARG A 91 -0.16 5.63 -5.91
N GLY A 92 0.88 4.94 -5.45
CA GLY A 92 1.85 4.28 -6.33
C GLY A 92 1.22 3.15 -7.16
N ALA A 93 0.18 2.48 -6.66
CA ALA A 93 -0.60 1.51 -7.45
C ALA A 93 -1.46 2.23 -8.51
N ALA A 94 -1.98 3.42 -8.19
CA ALA A 94 -2.66 4.26 -9.18
C ALA A 94 -1.68 4.73 -10.26
N ALA A 95 -0.47 5.14 -9.87
CA ALA A 95 0.60 5.49 -10.80
C ALA A 95 1.06 4.30 -11.65
N ALA A 96 1.18 3.10 -11.08
CA ALA A 96 1.48 1.89 -11.82
C ALA A 96 0.43 1.61 -12.91
N ARG A 97 -0.86 1.72 -12.57
CA ARG A 97 -1.96 1.54 -13.53
C ARG A 97 -1.96 2.61 -14.61
N HIS A 98 -1.67 3.86 -14.25
CA HIS A 98 -1.59 4.95 -15.21
C HIS A 98 -0.37 4.81 -16.14
N PHE A 99 0.80 4.45 -15.60
CA PHE A 99 2.00 4.14 -16.38
C PHE A 99 1.77 3.02 -17.37
N ILE A 100 1.08 1.94 -16.97
CA ILE A 100 0.69 0.88 -17.89
C ILE A 100 -0.10 1.47 -19.06
N ASN A 101 -1.13 2.28 -18.80
CA ASN A 101 -1.89 2.92 -19.87
C ASN A 101 -1.03 3.81 -20.78
N GLU A 102 -0.08 4.57 -20.23
CA GLU A 102 0.89 5.37 -21.02
C GLU A 102 1.78 4.52 -21.93
N VAL A 103 2.12 3.28 -21.52
CA VAL A 103 2.83 2.32 -22.37
C VAL A 103 1.90 1.79 -23.46
N LEU A 104 0.67 1.43 -23.11
CA LEU A 104 -0.29 0.80 -24.02
C LEU A 104 -0.78 1.73 -25.15
N ASP A 105 -0.77 3.05 -24.92
CA ASP A 105 -1.05 4.05 -25.96
C ASP A 105 -0.02 4.07 -27.10
N GLY A 106 1.11 3.38 -26.93
CA GLY A 106 2.17 3.30 -27.93
C GLY A 106 2.73 4.68 -28.22
N GLU A 107 2.93 4.99 -29.50
CA GLU A 107 3.49 6.27 -29.95
C GLU A 107 2.68 7.53 -29.55
N GLN A 108 1.43 7.37 -29.10
CA GLN A 108 0.61 8.48 -28.61
C GLN A 108 0.72 8.71 -27.10
N GLY A 109 1.31 7.76 -26.35
CA GLY A 109 1.56 7.88 -24.92
C GLY A 109 2.89 8.56 -24.60
N GLY A 110 3.15 8.82 -23.33
CA GLY A 110 4.39 9.47 -22.88
C GLY A 110 5.61 8.54 -22.86
N PHE A 111 5.43 7.22 -22.72
CA PHE A 111 6.54 6.28 -22.58
C PHE A 111 7.28 6.02 -23.89
N VAL A 112 6.57 5.57 -24.93
CA VAL A 112 7.19 5.10 -26.19
C VAL A 112 8.03 6.16 -26.90
N PRO A 113 7.59 7.43 -27.05
CA PRO A 113 8.41 8.46 -27.67
C PRO A 113 9.70 8.73 -26.90
N LYS A 114 9.63 8.86 -25.56
CA LYS A 114 10.81 9.10 -24.71
C LYS A 114 11.77 7.90 -24.74
N PHE A 115 11.24 6.68 -24.66
CA PHE A 115 12.04 5.45 -24.72
C PHE A 115 12.74 5.28 -26.08
N THR A 116 12.00 5.44 -27.18
CA THR A 116 12.54 5.33 -28.54
C THR A 116 13.64 6.37 -28.79
N GLN A 117 13.42 7.62 -28.36
CA GLN A 117 14.43 8.67 -28.47
C GLN A 117 15.68 8.34 -27.66
N ALA A 118 15.52 7.80 -26.44
CA ALA A 118 16.64 7.40 -25.60
C ALA A 118 17.39 6.18 -26.17
N CYS A 119 16.70 5.21 -26.78
CA CYS A 119 17.33 4.13 -27.55
C CYS A 119 18.21 4.67 -28.69
N GLN A 120 17.67 5.59 -29.50
CA GLN A 120 18.41 6.22 -30.60
C GLN A 120 19.66 6.98 -30.11
N ASN A 121 19.52 7.75 -29.02
CA ASN A 121 20.62 8.50 -28.42
C ASN A 121 21.75 7.61 -27.88
N ASN A 122 21.43 6.35 -27.55
CA ASN A 122 22.37 5.39 -26.96
C ASN A 122 22.75 4.25 -27.91
N GLU A 123 22.44 4.36 -29.21
CA GLU A 123 22.76 3.35 -30.22
C GLU A 123 22.18 1.95 -29.87
N LEU A 124 20.98 1.92 -29.29
CA LEU A 124 20.22 0.71 -29.04
C LEU A 124 19.15 0.56 -30.12
N ASP A 125 19.40 -0.33 -31.08
CA ASP A 125 18.44 -0.60 -32.15
C ASP A 125 17.26 -1.44 -31.64
N LEU A 126 16.05 -1.12 -32.09
CA LEU A 126 14.90 -2.03 -32.01
C LEU A 126 14.90 -2.90 -33.27
N GLN A 127 14.42 -4.14 -33.16
CA GLN A 127 14.31 -5.00 -34.35
C GLN A 127 13.48 -4.36 -35.48
N ALA A 128 13.76 -4.74 -36.71
CA ALA A 128 13.03 -4.24 -37.87
C ALA A 128 11.55 -4.62 -37.80
N GLY A 129 10.66 -3.63 -37.85
CA GLY A 129 9.21 -3.86 -37.75
C GLY A 129 8.69 -4.00 -36.32
N PHE A 130 9.46 -3.56 -35.32
CA PHE A 130 9.00 -3.47 -33.94
C PHE A 130 7.64 -2.74 -33.86
N ASP A 131 6.69 -3.34 -33.16
CA ASP A 131 5.31 -2.88 -33.06
C ASP A 131 4.92 -2.77 -31.58
N TRP A 132 4.87 -1.54 -31.07
CA TRP A 132 4.50 -1.22 -29.70
C TRP A 132 3.09 -1.68 -29.29
N LYS A 133 2.25 -2.06 -30.26
CA LYS A 133 0.90 -2.57 -30.01
C LYS A 133 0.83 -4.10 -29.96
N SER A 134 1.92 -4.79 -30.29
CA SER A 134 2.02 -6.25 -30.22
C SER A 134 2.65 -6.69 -28.90
N ASN A 135 2.04 -7.67 -28.22
CA ASN A 135 2.63 -8.29 -27.04
C ASN A 135 3.92 -9.07 -27.35
N ASP A 136 4.16 -9.44 -28.61
CA ASP A 136 5.43 -10.10 -29.00
C ASP A 136 6.63 -9.13 -28.95
N HIS A 137 6.37 -7.82 -28.92
CA HIS A 137 7.39 -6.76 -28.95
C HIS A 137 7.35 -5.87 -27.71
N CYS A 138 6.16 -5.55 -27.18
CA CYS A 138 6.02 -4.77 -25.96
C CYS A 138 4.80 -5.25 -25.15
N GLU A 139 5.08 -5.81 -23.99
CA GLU A 139 4.08 -6.45 -23.14
C GLU A 139 4.20 -6.00 -21.68
N ILE A 140 3.04 -5.75 -21.06
CA ILE A 140 2.95 -5.68 -19.61
C ILE A 140 2.77 -7.11 -19.11
N THR A 141 3.85 -7.70 -18.61
CA THR A 141 3.87 -9.10 -18.16
C THR A 141 3.19 -9.27 -16.81
N PHE A 142 3.30 -8.28 -15.93
CA PHE A 142 2.69 -8.35 -14.61
C PHE A 142 2.34 -6.96 -14.04
N ALA A 143 1.16 -6.84 -13.46
CA ALA A 143 0.77 -5.70 -12.63
C ALA A 143 0.55 -6.14 -11.17
N GLY A 144 1.48 -5.80 -10.28
CA GLY A 144 1.45 -6.13 -8.86
C GLY A 144 0.99 -4.95 -8.00
N LEU A 145 -0.29 -4.94 -7.64
CA LEU A 145 -0.93 -3.80 -6.99
C LEU A 145 -1.21 -4.09 -5.51
N PHE A 146 -0.88 -3.13 -4.65
CA PHE A 146 -1.25 -3.14 -3.24
C PHE A 146 -2.19 -1.97 -2.95
N ASP A 147 -3.41 -2.31 -2.55
CA ASP A 147 -4.43 -1.43 -2.02
C ASP A 147 -4.55 -0.05 -2.71
N THR A 148 -4.81 -0.06 -4.01
CA THR A 148 -4.93 1.15 -4.84
C THR A 148 -5.86 2.21 -4.24
N VAL A 149 -5.32 3.41 -4.07
CA VAL A 149 -6.06 4.64 -3.71
C VAL A 149 -5.68 5.71 -4.73
N ALA A 150 -6.62 6.11 -5.59
CA ALA A 150 -6.35 7.07 -6.66
C ALA A 150 -6.64 8.52 -6.29
N ALA A 151 -7.51 8.74 -5.31
CA ALA A 151 -8.20 10.01 -5.13
C ALA A 151 -7.26 11.21 -5.00
N ILE A 152 -7.55 12.20 -5.85
CA ILE A 152 -6.90 13.50 -5.99
C ILE A 152 -7.78 14.51 -5.25
N ALA A 153 -7.21 15.31 -4.35
CA ALA A 153 -8.00 16.33 -3.66
C ALA A 153 -8.24 17.51 -4.61
N ASP A 154 -9.48 17.67 -5.09
CA ASP A 154 -9.89 18.74 -6.00
C ASP A 154 -9.79 20.12 -5.32
N LEU A 155 -8.86 20.96 -5.81
CA LEU A 155 -8.63 22.32 -5.30
C LEU A 155 -9.69 23.33 -5.76
N SER A 156 -10.58 23.00 -6.69
CA SER A 156 -11.58 23.93 -7.23
C SER A 156 -12.84 24.06 -6.35
N SER A 157 -13.09 23.10 -5.46
CA SER A 157 -14.35 22.98 -4.72
C SER A 157 -14.27 23.36 -3.23
N LEU A 158 -13.11 23.76 -2.71
CA LEU A 158 -12.84 23.86 -1.25
C LEU A 158 -13.15 22.54 -0.50
N ASP A 159 -13.29 21.43 -1.24
CA ASP A 159 -13.54 20.10 -0.71
C ASP A 159 -12.23 19.31 -0.71
N PHE A 160 -11.57 19.27 0.46
CA PHE A 160 -10.32 18.55 0.66
C PHE A 160 -10.53 17.03 0.83
N THR A 161 -11.62 16.47 0.31
CA THR A 161 -11.93 15.05 0.49
C THR A 161 -11.55 14.22 -0.74
N PRO A 162 -10.72 13.17 -0.59
CA PRO A 162 -10.45 12.17 -1.62
C PRO A 162 -11.64 11.18 -1.76
N HIS A 163 -12.87 11.68 -1.61
CA HIS A 163 -14.11 10.91 -1.53
C HIS A 163 -15.01 11.22 -2.72
N ASN A 164 -14.43 11.24 -3.91
CA ASN A 164 -15.14 11.36 -5.17
C ASN A 164 -14.59 10.32 -6.16
N GLN A 165 -15.36 10.04 -7.20
CA GLN A 165 -14.94 9.21 -8.34
C GLN A 165 -14.05 10.00 -9.33
N ASP A 166 -13.80 11.28 -9.04
CA ASP A 166 -13.02 12.15 -9.91
C ASP A 166 -11.53 11.92 -9.68
N ASN A 167 -10.98 10.99 -10.47
CA ASN A 167 -9.55 10.70 -10.51
C ASN A 167 -8.79 11.65 -11.45
N GLY A 168 -9.40 12.75 -11.91
CA GLY A 168 -8.85 13.60 -12.96
C GLY A 168 -8.55 12.81 -14.23
N ASN A 169 -7.34 12.94 -14.75
CA ASN A 169 -6.87 12.22 -15.94
C ASN A 169 -6.23 10.85 -15.62
N VAL A 170 -6.22 10.42 -14.34
CA VAL A 170 -5.56 9.17 -13.94
C VAL A 170 -6.38 7.97 -14.42
N ARG A 171 -5.83 7.28 -15.42
CA ARG A 171 -6.40 6.06 -16.00
C ARG A 171 -6.08 4.84 -15.15
N LEU A 172 -7.12 4.19 -14.63
CA LEU A 172 -7.02 3.04 -13.74
C LEU A 172 -7.41 1.73 -14.42
N TRP A 173 -8.31 1.73 -15.39
CA TRP A 173 -8.68 0.50 -16.09
C TRP A 173 -7.47 -0.05 -16.86
N LEU A 174 -7.25 -1.36 -16.80
CA LEU A 174 -6.15 -2.04 -17.48
C LEU A 174 -6.70 -2.92 -18.60
N ASP A 175 -6.12 -2.86 -19.79
CA ASP A 175 -6.52 -3.70 -20.91
C ASP A 175 -6.11 -5.16 -20.69
N PRO A 176 -7.05 -6.09 -20.46
CA PRO A 176 -6.71 -7.49 -20.20
C PRO A 176 -6.11 -8.21 -21.42
N GLN A 177 -6.20 -7.65 -22.63
CA GLN A 177 -5.54 -8.20 -23.82
C GLN A 177 -4.06 -7.82 -23.90
N ARG A 178 -3.66 -6.74 -23.23
CA ARG A 178 -2.29 -6.19 -23.27
C ARG A 178 -1.53 -6.34 -21.96
N VAL A 179 -2.22 -6.71 -20.88
CA VAL A 179 -1.64 -7.03 -19.58
C VAL A 179 -1.78 -8.54 -19.35
N ARG A 180 -0.66 -9.26 -19.32
CA ARG A 180 -0.65 -10.73 -19.22
C ARG A 180 -1.24 -11.20 -17.89
N HIS A 181 -0.82 -10.61 -16.78
CA HIS A 181 -1.32 -10.91 -15.44
C HIS A 181 -1.47 -9.65 -14.59
N ALA A 182 -2.50 -9.58 -13.76
CA ALA A 182 -2.62 -8.55 -12.73
C ALA A 182 -3.06 -9.17 -11.41
N VAL A 183 -2.38 -8.83 -10.31
CA VAL A 183 -2.74 -9.23 -8.95
C VAL A 183 -2.89 -7.98 -8.10
N HIS A 184 -4.03 -7.82 -7.44
CA HIS A 184 -4.31 -6.69 -6.57
C HIS A 184 -4.69 -7.18 -5.17
N LEU A 185 -3.82 -6.95 -4.19
CA LEU A 185 -4.13 -7.18 -2.78
C LEU A 185 -4.89 -5.98 -2.22
N THR A 186 -6.13 -6.15 -1.76
CA THR A 186 -6.97 -5.07 -1.21
C THR A 186 -7.18 -5.21 0.28
N ALA A 187 -7.11 -4.10 1.02
CA ALA A 187 -7.42 -4.10 2.44
C ALA A 187 -8.93 -4.26 2.65
N SER A 188 -9.31 -5.20 3.51
CA SER A 188 -10.71 -5.51 3.84
C SER A 188 -11.45 -4.27 4.33
N PRO A 189 -12.70 -4.03 3.85
CA PRO A 189 -13.50 -2.90 4.29
C PRO A 189 -13.88 -2.95 5.78
N LYS A 190 -13.68 -4.10 6.44
CA LYS A 190 -13.89 -4.25 7.89
C LYS A 190 -12.73 -3.73 8.74
N THR A 191 -11.53 -3.68 8.18
CA THR A 191 -10.29 -3.35 8.90
C THR A 191 -9.65 -2.06 8.40
N GLU A 192 -9.92 -1.68 7.14
CA GLU A 192 -9.61 -0.36 6.58
C GLU A 192 -10.91 0.37 6.25
N TYR A 193 -11.28 1.35 7.05
CA TYR A 193 -12.49 2.16 6.87
C TYR A 193 -12.20 3.66 6.98
N HIS A 194 -10.98 4.09 6.65
CA HIS A 194 -10.66 5.51 6.53
C HIS A 194 -11.43 6.18 5.39
N TYR A 195 -12.05 7.31 5.69
CA TYR A 195 -12.83 8.07 4.71
C TYR A 195 -12.02 8.56 3.50
N ASN A 196 -10.75 8.91 3.72
CA ASN A 196 -9.87 9.45 2.68
C ASN A 196 -9.10 8.38 1.89
N PHE A 197 -9.30 7.08 2.20
CA PHE A 197 -8.57 5.98 1.58
C PHE A 197 -9.54 5.07 0.82
N SER A 198 -10.41 5.65 0.00
CA SER A 198 -11.33 4.86 -0.83
C SER A 198 -10.55 3.93 -1.77
N SER A 199 -10.92 2.64 -1.79
CA SER A 199 -10.27 1.64 -2.63
C SER A 199 -10.69 1.80 -4.09
N ASN A 200 -9.76 1.63 -5.03
CA ASN A 200 -10.06 1.54 -6.46
C ASN A 200 -9.82 0.11 -6.92
N LYS A 201 -10.90 -0.60 -7.27
CA LYS A 201 -10.84 -2.02 -7.63
C LYS A 201 -10.08 -2.26 -8.93
N LEU A 202 -9.67 -3.49 -9.13
CA LEU A 202 -9.18 -4.00 -10.40
C LEU A 202 -10.37 -4.37 -11.30
N ASN A 203 -10.28 -4.08 -12.61
CA ASN A 203 -11.33 -4.52 -13.55
C ASN A 203 -11.35 -6.05 -13.66
N SER A 204 -12.52 -6.64 -13.93
CA SER A 204 -12.66 -8.09 -14.01
C SER A 204 -12.15 -8.64 -15.34
N ALA A 205 -11.26 -9.64 -15.28
CA ALA A 205 -10.79 -10.45 -16.40
C ALA A 205 -10.24 -11.79 -15.88
N ASP A 206 -10.17 -12.83 -16.72
CA ASP A 206 -9.74 -14.18 -16.31
C ASP A 206 -8.29 -14.22 -15.79
N ASN A 207 -7.45 -13.34 -16.32
CA ASN A 207 -6.03 -13.20 -15.98
C ASN A 207 -5.77 -12.17 -14.88
N PHE A 208 -6.82 -11.57 -14.31
CA PHE A 208 -6.75 -10.55 -13.26
C PHE A 208 -7.32 -11.09 -11.95
N HIS A 209 -6.62 -10.85 -10.84
CA HIS A 209 -6.93 -11.43 -9.54
C HIS A 209 -6.92 -10.36 -8.46
N GLU A 210 -8.11 -9.98 -7.98
CA GLU A 210 -8.27 -9.14 -6.79
C GLU A 210 -8.44 -10.03 -5.54
N ILE A 211 -7.55 -9.88 -4.56
CA ILE A 211 -7.52 -10.70 -3.35
C ILE A 211 -7.66 -9.78 -2.14
N MET A 212 -8.82 -9.86 -1.49
CA MET A 212 -9.05 -9.15 -0.23
C MET A 212 -8.25 -9.80 0.90
N VAL A 213 -7.57 -8.99 1.71
CA VAL A 213 -6.83 -9.40 2.89
C VAL A 213 -7.16 -8.52 4.10
N TYR A 214 -7.00 -9.06 5.30
CA TYR A 214 -7.28 -8.31 6.54
C TYR A 214 -6.13 -7.37 6.93
N GLY A 215 -6.43 -6.21 7.48
CA GLY A 215 -5.41 -5.18 7.78
C GLY A 215 -5.89 -3.78 7.43
N ALA A 216 -5.24 -2.77 8.01
CA ALA A 216 -5.32 -1.41 7.52
C ALA A 216 -4.50 -1.24 6.23
N HIS A 217 -4.59 -0.08 5.60
CA HIS A 217 -3.91 0.22 4.34
C HIS A 217 -2.40 -0.10 4.34
N SER A 218 -1.67 0.33 5.39
CA SER A 218 -0.23 0.06 5.52
C SER A 218 0.10 -1.31 6.13
N ASP A 219 -0.89 -2.04 6.65
CA ASP A 219 -0.70 -3.47 6.93
C ASP A 219 -0.61 -4.26 5.62
N VAL A 220 -1.27 -3.80 4.55
CA VAL A 220 -1.21 -4.42 3.21
C VAL A 220 0.08 -4.07 2.48
N GLY A 221 0.37 -2.77 2.32
CA GLY A 221 1.52 -2.33 1.52
C GLY A 221 2.83 -2.12 2.28
N GLY A 222 2.81 -2.19 3.62
CA GLY A 222 3.96 -1.88 4.46
C GLY A 222 4.00 -0.41 4.90
N GLY A 223 4.71 -0.16 6.01
CA GLY A 223 4.86 1.16 6.62
C GLY A 223 4.79 1.16 8.15
N TYR A 224 4.29 0.07 8.75
CA TYR A 224 4.34 -0.14 10.19
C TYR A 224 5.62 -0.88 10.60
N TYR A 225 6.13 -0.54 11.78
CA TYR A 225 7.36 -1.15 12.30
C TYR A 225 7.10 -2.57 12.80
N SER A 226 8.06 -3.45 12.52
CA SER A 226 8.14 -4.75 13.19
C SER A 226 8.97 -4.63 14.45
N GLN A 227 8.68 -5.47 15.45
CA GLN A 227 9.57 -5.62 16.60
C GLN A 227 10.98 -6.06 16.23
N TYR A 228 11.14 -6.76 15.09
CA TYR A 228 12.45 -7.20 14.60
C TYR A 228 13.24 -6.09 13.91
N ALA A 229 12.63 -4.93 13.63
CA ALA A 229 13.35 -3.77 13.11
C ALA A 229 14.14 -3.02 14.21
N PHE A 230 14.11 -3.50 15.46
CA PHE A 230 14.76 -2.88 16.60
C PHE A 230 15.65 -3.88 17.33
N ASP A 231 16.94 -3.58 17.42
CA ASP A 231 17.94 -4.36 18.19
C ASP A 231 17.60 -4.43 19.70
N GLN A 232 16.79 -3.50 20.19
CA GLN A 232 16.44 -3.39 21.61
C GLN A 232 14.99 -3.79 21.84
N THR A 233 14.80 -5.01 22.35
CA THR A 233 13.49 -5.54 22.77
C THR A 233 12.80 -4.70 23.87
N GLU A 234 13.52 -3.77 24.50
CA GLU A 234 13.01 -2.84 25.52
C GLU A 234 12.47 -1.53 24.95
N TYR A 235 12.77 -1.19 23.68
CA TYR A 235 12.31 0.05 23.04
C TYR A 235 11.06 -0.18 22.19
N LEU A 236 9.91 -0.32 22.85
CA LEU A 236 8.63 -0.64 22.21
C LEU A 236 7.85 0.58 21.70
N LEU A 237 8.34 1.82 21.90
CA LEU A 237 7.63 3.05 21.52
C LEU A 237 7.17 3.06 20.05
N PRO A 238 7.95 2.58 19.06
CA PRO A 238 7.51 2.55 17.66
C PRO A 238 6.36 1.58 17.39
N LEU A 239 6.11 0.62 18.29
CA LEU A 239 5.02 -0.35 18.23
C LEU A 239 3.78 0.09 19.03
N VAL A 240 3.89 1.17 19.80
CA VAL A 240 2.75 1.71 20.56
C VAL A 240 1.83 2.44 19.59
N GLU A 241 0.69 1.81 19.31
CA GLU A 241 -0.42 2.49 18.66
C GLU A 241 -1.22 3.23 19.73
N ARG A 242 -1.18 4.57 19.71
CA ARG A 242 -2.06 5.41 20.51
C ARG A 242 -2.88 6.32 19.60
N LYS A 243 -4.20 6.19 19.64
CA LYS A 243 -5.11 6.89 18.74
C LYS A 243 -6.32 7.44 19.48
N ARG A 244 -6.68 8.70 19.21
CA ARG A 244 -7.94 9.27 19.72
C ARG A 244 -9.07 8.88 18.77
N ILE A 245 -10.06 8.19 19.33
CA ILE A 245 -11.18 7.59 18.60
C ILE A 245 -12.37 8.52 18.58
N LYS A 246 -12.60 9.23 19.70
CA LYS A 246 -13.65 10.22 19.81
C LYS A 246 -13.26 11.31 20.79
N ARG A 247 -13.61 12.54 20.44
CA ARG A 247 -13.61 13.69 21.34
C ARG A 247 -15.00 14.30 21.45
N MET A 248 -15.39 14.61 22.67
CA MET A 248 -16.62 15.33 22.99
C MET A 248 -16.29 16.53 23.87
N VAL A 249 -16.94 17.67 23.59
CA VAL A 249 -16.79 18.88 24.39
C VAL A 249 -18.17 19.41 24.74
N ARG A 250 -18.42 19.66 26.03
CA ARG A 250 -19.62 20.36 26.50
C ARG A 250 -19.26 21.43 27.50
N ASP A 251 -19.91 22.58 27.42
CA ASP A 251 -19.75 23.65 28.42
C ASP A 251 -20.67 23.38 29.62
N CYS A 252 -20.12 23.46 30.83
CA CYS A 252 -20.88 23.33 32.08
C CYS A 252 -20.70 24.56 32.98
N GLY A 253 -21.67 24.82 33.86
CA GLY A 253 -21.51 25.73 35.00
C GLY A 253 -20.69 25.09 36.14
N TRP A 254 -20.41 25.86 37.19
CA TRP A 254 -19.57 25.43 38.32
C TRP A 254 -20.09 24.18 39.06
N PHE A 255 -21.41 24.05 39.20
CA PHE A 255 -22.07 22.97 39.95
C PHE A 255 -22.53 21.80 39.06
N GLU A 256 -22.33 21.90 37.74
CA GLU A 256 -22.86 20.93 36.78
C GLU A 256 -21.81 19.91 36.33
N PHE A 257 -20.56 20.03 36.79
CA PHE A 257 -19.43 19.24 36.30
C PHE A 257 -19.68 17.74 36.39
N ASP A 258 -20.14 17.23 37.54
CA ASP A 258 -20.30 15.78 37.73
C ASP A 258 -21.41 15.21 36.82
N SER A 259 -22.50 15.95 36.64
CA SER A 259 -23.58 15.57 35.72
C SER A 259 -23.11 15.57 34.27
N VAL A 260 -22.37 16.61 33.84
CA VAL A 260 -21.83 16.68 32.48
C VAL A 260 -20.76 15.62 32.24
N LYS A 261 -19.91 15.34 33.24
CA LYS A 261 -18.92 14.26 33.21
C LYS A 261 -19.62 12.91 32.97
N GLN A 262 -20.64 12.58 33.76
CA GLN A 262 -21.37 11.31 33.63
C GLN A 262 -22.05 11.17 32.26
N GLN A 263 -22.63 12.26 31.72
CA GLN A 263 -23.23 12.24 30.38
C GLN A 263 -22.19 12.00 29.27
N ILE A 264 -21.02 12.64 29.37
CA ILE A 264 -19.92 12.44 28.42
C ILE A 264 -19.39 11.02 28.52
N GLU A 265 -19.17 10.51 29.72
CA GLU A 265 -18.70 9.14 29.96
C GLU A 265 -19.65 8.10 29.35
N GLN A 266 -20.96 8.25 29.57
CA GLN A 266 -21.96 7.36 28.98
C GLN A 266 -21.95 7.42 27.45
N ALA A 267 -21.79 8.60 26.86
CA ALA A 267 -21.74 8.75 25.41
C ALA A 267 -20.45 8.16 24.81
N LEU A 268 -19.30 8.31 25.47
CA LEU A 268 -18.05 7.69 25.05
C LEU A 268 -18.07 6.16 25.21
N GLN A 269 -18.75 5.66 26.24
CA GLN A 269 -18.99 4.23 26.42
C GLN A 269 -19.79 3.62 25.26
N GLN A 270 -20.79 4.35 24.73
CA GLN A 270 -21.53 3.92 23.54
C GLN A 270 -20.66 3.89 22.27
N GLU A 271 -19.70 4.82 22.14
CA GLU A 271 -18.75 4.78 21.02
C GLU A 271 -17.78 3.59 21.17
N LEU A 272 -17.29 3.31 22.38
CA LEU A 272 -16.50 2.12 22.66
C LEU A 272 -17.26 0.81 22.35
N ASP A 273 -18.56 0.76 22.63
CA ASP A 273 -19.38 -0.41 22.32
C ASP A 273 -19.47 -0.67 20.80
N LYS A 274 -19.38 0.37 19.95
CA LYS A 274 -19.29 0.22 18.49
C LYS A 274 -17.95 -0.37 18.06
N GLU A 275 -16.86 0.10 18.65
CA GLU A 275 -15.52 -0.45 18.39
C GLU A 275 -15.45 -1.94 18.78
N VAL A 276 -15.98 -2.30 19.94
CA VAL A 276 -16.04 -3.70 20.40
C VAL A 276 -16.93 -4.55 19.49
N ALA A 277 -18.04 -4.00 19.00
CA ALA A 277 -18.90 -4.69 18.04
C ALA A 277 -18.22 -4.92 16.67
N GLN A 278 -17.20 -4.13 16.33
CA GLN A 278 -16.34 -4.33 15.16
C GLN A 278 -15.26 -5.41 15.40
N GLY A 279 -15.08 -5.88 16.64
CA GLY A 279 -14.10 -6.90 17.00
C GLY A 279 -12.87 -6.36 17.74
N TRP A 280 -12.80 -5.05 18.03
CA TRP A 280 -11.70 -4.50 18.81
C TRP A 280 -11.76 -4.92 20.29
N ASN A 281 -10.59 -5.12 20.88
CA ASN A 281 -10.47 -5.50 22.27
C ASN A 281 -10.77 -4.33 23.21
N ARG A 282 -11.80 -4.45 24.05
CA ARG A 282 -12.23 -3.42 25.00
C ARG A 282 -11.10 -2.94 25.91
N ASP A 283 -10.22 -3.85 26.34
CA ASP A 283 -9.16 -3.54 27.30
C ASP A 283 -8.05 -2.64 26.73
N ASP A 284 -8.03 -2.46 25.40
CA ASP A 284 -7.07 -1.57 24.73
C ASP A 284 -7.54 -0.09 24.77
N TYR A 285 -8.74 0.18 25.31
CA TYR A 285 -9.35 1.50 25.31
C TYR A 285 -9.45 2.09 26.73
N PHE A 286 -9.33 3.41 26.81
CA PHE A 286 -9.61 4.15 28.03
C PHE A 286 -10.27 5.50 27.73
N ILE A 287 -11.07 5.97 28.70
CA ILE A 287 -11.75 7.26 28.65
C ILE A 287 -11.01 8.25 29.56
N SER A 288 -10.61 9.40 29.02
CA SER A 288 -10.14 10.55 29.82
C SER A 288 -11.21 11.63 29.83
N ILE A 289 -11.48 12.22 31.00
CA ILE A 289 -12.39 13.37 31.13
C ILE A 289 -11.75 14.44 32.00
N GLU A 290 -11.61 15.64 31.43
CA GLU A 290 -10.84 16.73 32.01
C GLU A 290 -11.61 18.06 31.90
N LYS A 291 -11.33 18.97 32.84
CA LYS A 291 -11.80 20.36 32.75
C LYS A 291 -10.83 21.16 31.88
N GLY A 292 -11.33 21.80 30.83
CA GLY A 292 -10.54 22.74 30.04
C GLY A 292 -10.38 24.10 30.73
N SER A 293 -9.62 25.00 30.11
CA SER A 293 -9.40 26.35 30.66
C SER A 293 -10.70 27.15 30.76
N HIS A 294 -10.83 27.95 31.83
CA HIS A 294 -11.97 28.85 32.02
C HIS A 294 -12.12 29.81 30.83
N ARG A 295 -13.35 29.96 30.34
CA ARG A 295 -13.73 30.99 29.37
C ARG A 295 -14.25 32.23 30.11
N LYS A 296 -14.43 33.36 29.41
CA LYS A 296 -15.08 34.55 30.00
C LYS A 296 -16.49 34.18 30.51
N GLY A 297 -16.72 34.33 31.82
CA GLY A 297 -17.99 34.01 32.51
C GLY A 297 -17.92 32.74 33.36
N ASP A 298 -19.07 32.26 33.85
CA ASP A 298 -19.18 31.10 34.77
C ASP A 298 -19.17 29.73 34.07
N ARG A 299 -18.82 29.70 32.77
CA ARG A 299 -18.82 28.49 31.96
C ARG A 299 -17.42 27.94 31.78
N GLN A 300 -17.29 26.62 31.91
CA GLN A 300 -16.05 25.90 31.69
C GLN A 300 -16.30 24.70 30.77
N PRO A 301 -15.44 24.46 29.76
CA PRO A 301 -15.56 23.28 28.92
C PRO A 301 -15.14 22.01 29.70
N VAL A 302 -15.94 20.96 29.59
CA VAL A 302 -15.59 19.59 29.95
C VAL A 302 -15.25 18.86 28.66
N ILE A 303 -14.05 18.28 28.61
CA ILE A 303 -13.51 17.59 27.45
C ILE A 303 -13.43 16.11 27.82
N GLY A 304 -14.15 15.27 27.08
CA GLY A 304 -14.02 13.82 27.17
C GLY A 304 -13.41 13.24 25.90
N GLU A 305 -12.50 12.30 26.07
CA GLU A 305 -11.77 11.66 24.98
C GLU A 305 -11.72 10.14 25.19
N LEU A 306 -12.07 9.39 24.14
CA LEU A 306 -11.85 7.95 24.06
C LEU A 306 -10.55 7.70 23.29
N TYR A 307 -9.61 7.00 23.93
CA TYR A 307 -8.33 6.63 23.35
C TYR A 307 -8.23 5.11 23.20
N LEU A 308 -7.67 4.68 22.08
CA LEU A 308 -7.04 3.37 21.91
C LEU A 308 -5.56 3.50 22.29
N GLN A 309 -5.03 2.55 23.06
CA GLN A 309 -3.60 2.44 23.34
C GLN A 309 -3.18 0.97 23.51
N ARG A 310 -2.33 0.48 22.62
CA ARG A 310 -1.87 -0.92 22.61
C ARG A 310 -0.53 -1.08 21.90
N LEU A 311 0.06 -2.26 22.02
CA LEU A 311 1.20 -2.69 21.21
C LEU A 311 0.70 -3.47 20.00
N VAL A 312 1.14 -3.09 18.80
CA VAL A 312 0.72 -3.70 17.53
C VAL A 312 1.95 -4.07 16.72
N GLN A 313 1.92 -5.23 16.07
CA GLN A 313 3.02 -5.74 15.26
C GLN A 313 2.84 -5.36 13.79
N GLY A 314 3.84 -4.71 13.19
CA GLY A 314 3.88 -4.39 11.76
C GLY A 314 4.39 -5.54 10.88
N ASP A 315 4.01 -6.79 11.19
CA ASP A 315 4.46 -7.99 10.46
C ASP A 315 3.48 -8.48 9.39
N LEU A 316 2.25 -7.94 9.38
CA LEU A 316 1.21 -8.38 8.45
C LEU A 316 1.56 -8.09 6.98
N SER A 317 2.27 -6.99 6.72
CA SER A 317 2.77 -6.63 5.39
C SER A 317 3.77 -7.64 4.83
N ARG A 318 4.54 -8.34 5.69
CA ARG A 318 5.49 -9.37 5.26
C ARG A 318 4.81 -10.69 4.89
N LEU A 319 3.62 -10.95 5.42
CA LEU A 319 2.76 -12.03 4.93
C LEU A 319 2.26 -11.70 3.52
N TYR A 320 1.80 -10.48 3.29
CA TYR A 320 1.28 -10.08 1.98
C TYR A 320 2.36 -9.87 0.92
N LEU A 321 3.56 -9.47 1.33
CA LEU A 321 4.75 -9.51 0.47
C LEU A 321 5.02 -10.94 -0.03
N ARG A 322 4.87 -11.96 0.82
CA ARG A 322 5.02 -13.38 0.42
C ARG A 322 3.92 -13.82 -0.54
N VAL A 323 2.68 -13.37 -0.34
CA VAL A 323 1.58 -13.63 -1.29
C VAL A 323 1.92 -13.05 -2.66
N MET A 324 2.25 -11.76 -2.73
CA MET A 324 2.58 -11.11 -3.99
C MET A 324 3.82 -11.72 -4.64
N TYR A 325 4.90 -11.93 -3.89
CA TYR A 325 6.11 -12.55 -4.40
C TYR A 325 5.83 -13.93 -4.99
N GLY A 326 5.14 -14.81 -4.25
CA GLY A 326 4.89 -16.17 -4.71
C GLY A 326 4.00 -16.21 -5.95
N LEU A 327 2.97 -15.34 -6.01
CA LEU A 327 2.11 -15.25 -7.19
C LEU A 327 2.88 -14.70 -8.40
N ALA A 328 3.66 -13.63 -8.21
CA ALA A 328 4.52 -13.07 -9.24
C ALA A 328 5.53 -14.11 -9.77
N GLU A 329 6.19 -14.86 -8.89
CA GLU A 329 7.10 -15.96 -9.26
C GLU A 329 6.36 -17.05 -10.04
N SER A 330 5.16 -17.46 -9.60
CA SER A 330 4.35 -18.45 -10.32
C SER A 330 3.88 -17.98 -11.70
N MET A 331 3.80 -16.66 -11.88
CA MET A 331 3.45 -15.97 -13.13
C MET A 331 4.68 -15.51 -13.92
N GLN A 332 5.85 -16.08 -13.60
CA GLN A 332 7.12 -15.93 -14.34
C GLN A 332 7.77 -14.54 -14.25
N VAL A 333 7.37 -13.70 -13.29
CA VAL A 333 8.11 -12.47 -12.98
C VAL A 333 9.52 -12.86 -12.52
N PRO A 334 10.60 -12.27 -13.07
CA PRO A 334 12.00 -12.69 -12.81
C PRO A 334 12.54 -12.27 -11.43
N LEU A 335 11.77 -12.45 -10.37
CA LEU A 335 12.15 -12.17 -8.99
C LEU A 335 13.13 -13.23 -8.46
N SER A 336 13.87 -12.87 -7.42
CA SER A 336 14.83 -13.75 -6.76
C SER A 336 14.64 -13.68 -5.25
N GLU A 337 14.50 -14.83 -4.62
CA GLU A 337 14.55 -14.97 -3.16
C GLU A 337 15.97 -15.13 -2.62
N ILE A 338 16.98 -15.11 -3.49
CA ILE A 338 18.38 -15.16 -3.08
C ILE A 338 18.87 -13.75 -2.76
N SER A 339 19.35 -13.57 -1.54
CA SER A 339 19.96 -12.36 -1.00
C SER A 339 21.21 -11.98 -1.78
N LEU A 340 21.36 -10.69 -2.10
CA LEU A 340 22.58 -10.16 -2.72
C LEU A 340 23.73 -10.01 -1.72
N ILE A 341 23.45 -10.03 -0.42
CA ILE A 341 24.45 -9.85 0.65
C ILE A 341 25.28 -11.13 0.84
N ASN A 342 24.61 -12.27 1.01
CA ASN A 342 25.23 -13.52 1.44
C ASN A 342 24.74 -14.77 0.69
N GLU A 343 24.00 -14.61 -0.42
CA GLU A 343 23.46 -15.70 -1.25
C GLU A 343 22.51 -16.68 -0.53
N ALA A 344 22.01 -16.34 0.66
CA ALA A 344 20.99 -17.13 1.36
C ALA A 344 19.56 -16.76 0.93
N ILE A 345 18.58 -17.61 1.25
CA ILE A 345 17.16 -17.33 1.02
C ILE A 345 16.69 -16.21 1.96
N VAL A 346 16.15 -15.11 1.41
CA VAL A 346 15.76 -13.90 2.15
C VAL A 346 14.74 -14.16 3.26
N TRP A 347 13.82 -15.12 3.07
CA TRP A 347 12.71 -15.38 4.00
C TRP A 347 13.15 -15.86 5.39
N SER A 348 14.35 -16.43 5.49
CA SER A 348 14.94 -16.94 6.73
C SER A 348 16.32 -16.34 7.03
N ASN A 349 16.71 -15.29 6.29
CA ASN A 349 18.04 -14.70 6.40
C ASN A 349 18.04 -13.57 7.44
N PRO A 350 18.75 -13.73 8.57
CA PRO A 350 18.80 -12.70 9.62
C PRO A 350 19.50 -11.41 9.18
N GLU A 351 20.30 -11.42 8.12
CA GLU A 351 20.92 -10.20 7.55
C GLU A 351 19.95 -9.41 6.65
N GLU A 352 18.76 -9.97 6.39
CA GLU A 352 17.71 -9.43 5.53
C GLU A 352 16.43 -9.21 6.37
N GLU A 353 16.55 -8.42 7.45
CA GLU A 353 15.50 -8.18 8.46
C GLU A 353 14.16 -7.68 7.88
N GLY A 354 14.21 -7.07 6.69
CA GLY A 354 13.01 -6.65 5.95
C GLY A 354 12.08 -7.81 5.58
N PHE A 355 12.60 -9.03 5.43
CA PHE A 355 11.86 -10.17 4.89
C PHE A 355 11.46 -11.21 5.95
N ILE A 356 12.20 -11.30 7.05
CA ILE A 356 11.94 -12.29 8.12
C ILE A 356 10.65 -11.98 8.87
N VAL A 357 10.03 -13.02 9.41
CA VAL A 357 8.82 -12.90 10.26
C VAL A 357 9.02 -13.62 11.59
N PRO A 358 8.35 -13.17 12.67
CA PRO A 358 8.30 -13.94 13.91
C PRO A 358 7.75 -15.35 13.69
N GLU A 359 8.41 -16.35 14.29
CA GLU A 359 7.84 -17.70 14.36
C GLU A 359 6.54 -17.69 15.18
N PHE A 360 6.51 -16.90 16.26
CA PHE A 360 5.36 -16.78 17.15
C PHE A 360 4.95 -15.33 17.39
N ILE A 361 3.66 -15.07 17.34
CA ILE A 361 3.06 -13.79 17.74
C ILE A 361 2.09 -14.04 18.90
N ARG A 362 2.04 -13.10 19.85
CA ARG A 362 1.07 -13.09 20.94
C ARG A 362 0.72 -11.65 21.31
N ARG A 363 -0.52 -11.42 21.74
CA ARG A 363 -0.99 -10.11 22.21
C ARG A 363 -0.21 -9.57 23.41
N ASN A 364 0.01 -10.43 24.41
CA ASN A 364 0.74 -10.09 25.63
C ASN A 364 1.34 -11.37 26.25
N ALA A 365 2.16 -11.21 27.30
CA ALA A 365 2.89 -12.31 27.93
C ALA A 365 2.01 -13.48 28.42
N ASN A 366 0.72 -13.23 28.69
CA ASN A 366 -0.23 -14.23 29.20
C ASN A 366 -1.14 -14.82 28.11
N SER A 367 -1.03 -14.34 26.87
CA SER A 367 -1.86 -14.82 25.75
C SER A 367 -1.19 -16.00 25.03
N PRO A 368 -1.97 -16.94 24.45
CA PRO A 368 -1.42 -18.05 23.68
C PRO A 368 -0.65 -17.54 22.45
N HIS A 369 0.29 -18.36 21.98
CA HIS A 369 1.08 -18.05 20.79
C HIS A 369 0.33 -18.47 19.50
N MET A 370 0.27 -17.57 18.53
CA MET A 370 -0.03 -17.88 17.13
C MET A 370 1.26 -18.31 16.43
N THR A 371 1.25 -19.43 15.70
CA THR A 371 2.37 -19.90 14.88
C THR A 371 2.43 -19.13 13.55
N TYR A 372 2.85 -17.88 13.62
CA TYR A 372 2.81 -16.95 12.50
C TYR A 372 3.81 -17.30 11.39
N GLY A 373 5.03 -17.73 11.74
CA GLY A 373 6.04 -18.15 10.76
C GLY A 373 5.53 -19.30 9.86
N LYS A 374 4.95 -20.33 10.48
CA LYS A 374 4.33 -21.46 9.75
C LYS A 374 3.19 -21.05 8.83
N LEU A 375 2.37 -20.08 9.24
CA LEU A 375 1.31 -19.53 8.39
C LEU A 375 1.94 -18.84 7.17
N CYS A 376 2.93 -17.97 7.39
CA CYS A 376 3.64 -17.26 6.33
C CYS A 376 4.30 -18.22 5.34
N ASP A 377 4.96 -19.28 5.82
CA ASP A 377 5.59 -20.29 4.96
C ASP A 377 4.55 -21.05 4.14
N ALA A 378 3.46 -21.49 4.76
CA ALA A 378 2.39 -22.20 4.05
C ALA A 378 1.77 -21.34 2.95
N ILE A 379 1.52 -20.05 3.23
CA ILE A 379 0.98 -19.08 2.28
C ILE A 379 1.98 -18.80 1.14
N LEU A 380 3.27 -18.63 1.45
CA LEU A 380 4.30 -18.46 0.43
C LEU A 380 4.35 -19.66 -0.52
N GLN A 381 4.39 -20.89 0.01
CA GLN A 381 4.42 -22.09 -0.82
C GLN A 381 3.16 -22.25 -1.68
N MET A 382 2.00 -21.88 -1.15
CA MET A 382 0.75 -21.90 -1.91
C MET A 382 0.74 -20.86 -3.03
N ALA A 383 1.28 -19.67 -2.77
CA ALA A 383 1.45 -18.60 -3.77
C ALA A 383 2.41 -19.01 -4.88
N LYS A 384 3.56 -19.61 -4.55
CA LYS A 384 4.52 -20.15 -5.53
C LYS A 384 3.91 -21.25 -6.42
N GLN A 385 2.90 -21.96 -5.92
CA GLN A 385 2.15 -22.96 -6.69
C GLN A 385 1.07 -22.36 -7.60
N GLY A 386 0.88 -21.03 -7.62
CA GLY A 386 -0.14 -20.35 -8.42
C GLY A 386 -1.58 -20.63 -7.97
N LYS A 387 -1.78 -21.04 -6.72
CA LYS A 387 -3.10 -21.45 -6.18
C LYS A 387 -3.94 -20.26 -5.74
N VAL A 388 -4.22 -19.35 -6.67
CA VAL A 388 -4.94 -18.08 -6.41
C VAL A 388 -6.26 -18.32 -5.67
N ALA A 389 -7.11 -19.23 -6.16
CA ALA A 389 -8.43 -19.47 -5.55
C ALA A 389 -8.34 -20.03 -4.11
N GLU A 390 -7.34 -20.87 -3.81
CA GLU A 390 -7.12 -21.40 -2.47
C GLU A 390 -6.64 -20.30 -1.52
N LEU A 391 -5.71 -19.45 -1.98
CA LEU A 391 -5.23 -18.27 -1.25
C LEU A 391 -6.37 -17.30 -0.94
N THR A 392 -7.17 -16.94 -1.94
CA THR A 392 -8.31 -16.03 -1.74
C THR A 392 -9.27 -16.57 -0.69
N ASN A 393 -9.54 -17.87 -0.70
CA ASN A 393 -10.42 -18.49 0.28
C ASN A 393 -9.83 -18.46 1.69
N ILE A 394 -8.54 -18.81 1.85
CA ILE A 394 -7.88 -18.85 3.17
C ILE A 394 -7.74 -17.44 3.76
N LEU A 395 -7.31 -16.47 2.95
CA LEU A 395 -7.08 -15.09 3.41
C LEU A 395 -8.39 -14.36 3.77
N ALA A 396 -9.54 -14.83 3.27
CA ALA A 396 -10.86 -14.29 3.57
C ALA A 396 -11.58 -14.98 4.73
N GLN A 397 -10.95 -15.96 5.42
CA GLN A 397 -11.58 -16.66 6.54
C GLN A 397 -11.73 -15.75 7.77
N SER A 398 -12.92 -15.76 8.38
CA SER A 398 -13.19 -15.00 9.62
C SER A 398 -12.30 -15.43 10.78
N GLU A 399 -11.90 -16.70 10.83
CA GLU A 399 -10.99 -17.21 11.85
C GLU A 399 -9.61 -16.55 11.76
N LEU A 400 -9.19 -16.16 10.55
CA LEU A 400 -7.94 -15.44 10.33
C LEU A 400 -8.07 -13.98 10.75
N GLU A 401 -9.20 -13.33 10.45
CA GLU A 401 -9.57 -12.01 10.97
C GLU A 401 -9.47 -11.97 12.50
N ASP A 402 -10.17 -12.90 13.17
CA ASP A 402 -10.21 -13.01 14.61
C ASP A 402 -8.82 -13.26 15.20
N ALA A 403 -8.03 -14.15 14.56
CA ALA A 403 -6.67 -14.43 15.00
C ALA A 403 -5.76 -13.19 14.89
N PHE A 404 -5.84 -12.44 13.80
CA PHE A 404 -5.04 -11.23 13.59
C PHE A 404 -5.45 -10.10 14.53
N MET A 405 -6.76 -9.88 14.74
CA MET A 405 -7.28 -8.90 15.69
C MET A 405 -6.87 -9.27 17.12
N HIS A 406 -7.05 -10.54 17.51
CA HIS A 406 -6.72 -11.01 18.86
C HIS A 406 -5.23 -10.86 19.18
N ASN A 407 -4.35 -11.08 18.20
CA ASN A 407 -2.90 -11.02 18.38
C ASN A 407 -2.29 -9.64 18.10
N ASN A 408 -3.11 -8.59 17.95
CA ASN A 408 -2.68 -7.23 17.63
C ASN A 408 -1.77 -7.15 16.39
N LEU A 409 -2.21 -7.77 15.29
CA LEU A 409 -1.54 -7.69 13.98
C LEU A 409 -2.14 -6.64 13.05
N ILE A 410 -3.38 -6.23 13.30
CA ILE A 410 -4.10 -5.25 12.48
C ILE A 410 -4.04 -3.90 13.19
N HIS A 411 -3.49 -2.89 12.53
CA HIS A 411 -3.53 -1.52 13.02
C HIS A 411 -4.95 -0.96 12.92
N HIS A 412 -5.33 -0.11 13.86
CA HIS A 412 -6.61 0.55 13.79
C HIS A 412 -6.53 1.55 12.65
N SER A 413 -7.40 1.49 11.64
CA SER A 413 -7.27 2.44 10.53
C SER A 413 -7.65 3.85 11.01
N ALA A 414 -8.92 4.11 11.32
CA ALA A 414 -9.41 5.46 11.57
C ALA A 414 -9.25 6.01 13.01
N GLY A 415 -9.44 7.32 13.17
CA GLY A 415 -9.54 8.05 14.44
C GLY A 415 -10.45 9.29 14.30
N ASP A 416 -10.39 10.24 15.23
CA ASP A 416 -11.28 11.43 15.19
C ASP A 416 -10.69 12.67 14.50
N GLY A 417 -9.53 12.54 13.87
CA GLY A 417 -8.91 13.61 13.09
C GLY A 417 -9.63 13.84 11.77
N ILE A 418 -9.66 15.09 11.29
CA ILE A 418 -10.33 15.45 10.02
C ILE A 418 -9.85 14.59 8.85
N ALA A 419 -8.54 14.32 8.77
CA ALA A 419 -7.93 13.50 7.73
C ALA A 419 -8.06 11.98 7.95
N ASN A 420 -8.39 11.55 9.17
CA ASN A 420 -8.36 10.14 9.59
C ASN A 420 -9.74 9.66 10.05
N LYS A 421 -10.82 10.40 9.76
CA LYS A 421 -12.17 10.04 10.19
C LYS A 421 -12.61 8.70 9.57
N PRO A 422 -13.38 7.88 10.30
CA PRO A 422 -13.94 6.66 9.73
C PRO A 422 -15.02 7.01 8.70
N ASN A 423 -15.18 6.12 7.73
CA ASN A 423 -16.35 6.06 6.87
C ASN A 423 -17.34 5.04 7.44
N THR A 424 -18.62 5.32 7.25
CA THR A 424 -19.71 4.47 7.74
C THR A 424 -20.76 4.30 6.66
N ASN A 425 -21.27 3.09 6.52
CA ASN A 425 -22.39 2.84 5.62
C ASN A 425 -23.72 3.36 6.18
N SER A 426 -24.80 3.21 5.41
CA SER A 426 -26.16 3.67 5.77
C SER A 426 -26.72 3.03 7.05
N GLN A 427 -26.14 1.91 7.51
CA GLN A 427 -26.50 1.24 8.77
C GLN A 427 -25.63 1.70 9.96
N GLY A 428 -24.70 2.64 9.73
CA GLY A 428 -23.80 3.16 10.75
C GLY A 428 -22.64 2.24 11.13
N LYS A 429 -22.40 1.18 10.34
CA LYS A 429 -21.23 0.30 10.50
C LYS A 429 -20.03 0.88 9.77
N PHE A 430 -18.84 0.67 10.31
CA PHE A 430 -17.61 1.00 9.61
C PHE A 430 -17.52 0.25 8.30
N ASP A 431 -17.23 0.98 7.23
CA ASP A 431 -17.19 0.45 5.88
C ASP A 431 -16.33 1.34 5.00
N ARG A 432 -15.57 0.74 4.09
CA ARG A 432 -14.70 1.47 3.16
C ARG A 432 -15.45 1.77 1.88
N ALA A 433 -15.31 2.99 1.36
CA ALA A 433 -15.72 3.24 -0.01
C ALA A 433 -14.83 2.45 -0.99
N GLN A 434 -15.45 1.85 -1.99
CA GLN A 434 -14.78 1.12 -3.07
C GLN A 434 -15.38 1.56 -4.41
N TYR A 435 -14.53 1.82 -5.39
CA TYR A 435 -14.94 2.28 -6.72
C TYR A 435 -14.46 1.29 -7.78
N ASP A 436 -15.34 1.00 -8.73
CA ASP A 436 -15.00 0.22 -9.92
C ASP A 436 -14.27 1.13 -10.91
N PRO A 437 -13.23 0.63 -11.62
CA PRO A 437 -12.51 1.43 -12.60
C PRO A 437 -13.35 1.61 -13.88
N GLU A 438 -13.34 2.82 -14.43
CA GLU A 438 -14.00 3.14 -15.70
C GLU A 438 -13.06 2.93 -16.89
N MET A 439 -13.60 2.39 -17.98
CA MET A 439 -12.90 2.31 -19.27
C MET A 439 -12.88 3.73 -19.87
N VAL A 440 -11.72 4.38 -19.85
CA VAL A 440 -11.52 5.76 -20.32
C VAL A 440 -10.62 5.78 -21.54
#